data_AF-A0A358C9Z0-F1
#
_entry.id   AF-A0A358C9Z0-F1
#
_cell.length_a   1.000
_cell.length_b   1.000
_cell.length_c   1.000
_cell.angle_alpha   90.00
_cell.angle_beta   90.00
_cell.angle_gamma   90.00
#
_symmetry.space_group_name_H-M   'P 1'
#
loop_
_entity.id
_entity.type
_entity.pdbx_description
1 polymer ?
#
loop_
_entity_poly.entity_id
_entity_poly.type
_entity_poly.pdbx_seq_one_letter_code
_entity_poly.pdbx_strand_id
1 'polypeptide(L)' 'DNGRGIPAVRGSNGVHAFGILGMTERAAALGGELTVEPARRQGTRVRLRIPLSAAAPETAK' A
#
# COMPACT_ATOMS: atom_id res chain seq x y z
N ASP A 1 -10.34 -4.13 4.29
CA ASP A 1 -11.21 -5.32 4.44
C ASP A 1 -12.06 -5.17 5.69
N ASN A 2 -12.92 -6.14 5.96
CA ASN A 2 -13.75 -6.28 7.15
C ASN A 2 -13.36 -7.54 7.96
N GLY A 3 -12.13 -8.02 7.81
CA GLY A 3 -11.63 -9.18 8.53
C GLY A 3 -11.22 -8.85 9.97
N ARG A 4 -10.29 -9.61 10.53
CA ARG A 4 -9.77 -9.42 11.90
C ARG A 4 -8.78 -8.26 12.03
N GLY A 5 -8.17 -7.84 10.93
CA GLY A 5 -7.14 -6.80 10.90
C GLY A 5 -5.75 -7.33 11.21
N ILE A 6 -4.74 -6.49 10.93
CA ILE A 6 -3.36 -6.78 11.31
C ILE A 6 -3.09 -6.28 12.73
N PRO A 7 -2.30 -7.00 13.54
CA PRO A 7 -1.83 -6.49 14.82
C PRO A 7 -1.00 -5.22 14.59
N ALA A 8 -1.04 -4.27 15.54
CA ALA A 8 -0.13 -3.14 15.54
C ALA A 8 1.30 -3.63 15.87
N VAL A 9 2.00 -4.15 14.86
CA VAL A 9 3.40 -4.59 15.04
C VAL A 9 4.27 -3.34 15.04
N ARG A 10 4.80 -2.99 16.23
CA ARG A 10 5.84 -1.96 16.34
C ARG A 10 7.13 -2.54 15.76
N GLY A 11 7.44 -2.18 14.53
CA GLY A 11 8.72 -2.45 13.90
C GLY A 11 8.75 -3.72 13.05
N SER A 12 9.46 -3.62 11.94
CA SER A 12 9.77 -4.65 10.93
C SER A 12 10.59 -5.84 11.44
N ASN A 13 10.63 -6.08 12.75
CA ASN A 13 11.53 -7.05 13.35
C ASN A 13 10.78 -8.35 13.64
N GLY A 14 10.72 -9.23 12.63
CA GLY A 14 10.73 -10.67 12.88
C GLY A 14 9.54 -11.51 12.41
N VAL A 15 8.55 -10.97 11.71
CA VAL A 15 7.47 -11.79 11.12
C VAL A 15 7.56 -11.66 9.61
N HIS A 16 7.51 -12.81 8.90
CA HIS A 16 7.52 -12.98 7.46
C HIS A 16 6.58 -12.02 6.71
N ALA A 17 6.98 -10.76 6.58
CA ALA A 17 6.21 -9.68 5.97
C ALA A 17 6.68 -9.42 4.54
N PHE A 18 7.29 -10.41 3.88
CA PHE A 18 7.80 -10.28 2.50
C PHE A 18 6.72 -9.80 1.52
N GLY A 19 5.45 -10.16 1.76
CA GLY A 19 4.33 -9.64 0.98
C GLY A 19 4.19 -8.11 1.09
N ILE A 20 4.08 -7.58 2.31
CA ILE A 20 3.93 -6.13 2.54
C ILE A 20 5.22 -5.39 2.19
N LEU A 21 6.39 -5.95 2.52
CA LEU A 21 7.70 -5.39 2.14
C LEU A 21 7.80 -5.24 0.63
N GLY A 22 7.52 -6.31 -0.13
CA GLY A 22 7.54 -6.25 -1.59
C GLY A 22 6.49 -5.31 -2.16
N MET A 23 5.33 -5.16 -1.52
CA MET A 23 4.35 -4.13 -1.91
C MET A 23 4.88 -2.72 -1.68
N THR A 24 5.53 -2.46 -0.54
CA THR A 24 6.16 -1.17 -0.23
C THR A 24 7.28 -0.84 -1.20
N GLU A 25 8.15 -1.80 -1.50
CA GLU A 25 9.22 -1.67 -2.50
C GLU A 25 8.66 -1.33 -3.89
N ARG A 26 7.62 -2.05 -4.33
CA ARG A 26 6.96 -1.76 -5.63
C ARG A 26 6.27 -0.40 -5.66
N ALA A 27 5.65 0.03 -4.55
CA ALA A 27 5.08 1.37 -4.46
C ALA A 27 6.17 2.44 -4.60
N ALA A 28 7.29 2.28 -3.89
CA ALA A 28 8.43 3.18 -3.97
C ALA A 28 9.05 3.22 -5.37
N ALA A 29 9.16 2.07 -6.05
CA ALA A 29 9.67 1.99 -7.42
C ALA A 29 8.80 2.77 -8.43
N LEU A 30 7.51 2.98 -8.12
CA LEU A 30 6.60 3.82 -8.91
C LEU A 30 6.57 5.29 -8.44
N GLY A 31 7.49 5.71 -7.56
CA GLY A 31 7.48 7.04 -6.95
C GLY A 31 6.31 7.26 -5.99
N GLY A 32 5.71 6.18 -5.49
CA GLY A 32 4.56 6.20 -4.61
C GLY A 32 4.85 5.79 -3.18
N GLU A 33 3.78 5.76 -2.39
CA GLU A 33 3.79 5.43 -0.97
C GLU A 33 2.65 4.44 -0.65
N LEU A 34 2.97 3.42 0.15
CA LEU A 34 2.02 2.45 0.68
C LEU A 34 1.89 2.59 2.20
N THR A 35 0.65 2.69 2.69
CA THR A 35 0.33 2.56 4.11
C THR A 35 -0.55 1.33 4.33
N VAL A 36 -0.19 0.49 5.29
CA VAL A 36 -1.02 -0.62 5.77
C VAL A 36 -1.24 -0.44 7.26
N GLU A 37 -2.51 -0.36 7.68
CA GLU A 37 -2.88 -0.07 9.07
C GLU A 37 -4.13 -0.87 9.50
N PRO A 38 -4.36 -1.07 10.80
CA PRO A 38 -5.66 -1.49 11.30
C PRO A 38 -6.75 -0.48 10.90
N ALA A 39 -7.89 -0.97 10.41
CA ALA A 39 -9.03 -0.10 10.13
C ALA A 39 -9.76 0.30 11.43
N ARG A 40 -10.43 1.47 11.41
CA ARG A 40 -11.04 2.11 12.60
C ARG A 40 -12.04 1.26 13.39
N ARG A 41 -12.66 0.25 12.78
CA ARG A 41 -13.67 -0.60 13.42
C ARG A 41 -13.26 -2.05 13.43
N GLN A 42 -12.91 -2.61 12.27
CA GLN A 42 -12.37 -3.96 12.12
C GLN A 42 -11.66 -4.07 10.78
N GLY A 43 -10.74 -5.03 10.66
CA GLY A 43 -10.06 -5.32 9.41
C GLY A 43 -8.80 -4.49 9.17
N THR A 44 -8.27 -4.61 7.97
CA THR A 44 -7.06 -3.89 7.51
C THR A 44 -7.45 -2.80 6.52
N ARG A 45 -6.87 -1.62 6.65
CA ARG A 45 -6.90 -0.59 5.62
C ARG A 45 -5.56 -0.53 4.91
N VAL A 46 -5.61 -0.61 3.58
CA VAL A 46 -4.48 -0.40 2.70
C VAL A 46 -4.73 0.89 1.93
N ARG A 47 -3.74 1.79 1.90
CA ARG A 47 -3.74 2.99 1.05
C ARG A 47 -2.48 2.99 0.20
N LEU A 48 -2.66 3.16 -1.10
CA LEU A 48 -1.56 3.36 -2.06
C LEU A 48 -1.74 4.72 -2.71
N ARG A 49 -0.68 5.53 -2.73
CA ARG A 49 -0.60 6.78 -3.49
C ARG A 49 0.52 6.64 -4.50
N ILE A 50 0.23 6.88 -5.77
CA ILE A 50 1.23 6.88 -6.85
C ILE A 50 1.01 8.11 -7.72
N PRO A 51 2.08 8.73 -8.26
CA PRO A 51 1.95 9.73 -9.30
C PRO A 51 1.23 9.13 -10.51
N LEU A 52 0.26 9.86 -11.05
CA LEU A 52 -0.27 9.53 -12.37
C LEU A 52 0.76 9.98 -13.40
N SER A 53 1.10 9.10 -14.35
CA SER A 53 1.82 9.55 -15.53
C SER A 53 0.94 10.59 -16.22
N ALA A 54 1.50 11.73 -16.60
CA ALA A 54 0.76 12.69 -17.42
C ALA A 54 0.26 11.93 -18.64
N ALA A 55 -1.05 11.78 -18.78
CA ALA A 55 -1.62 11.20 -19.98
C ALA A 55 -1.08 12.07 -21.13
N ALA A 56 -0.36 11.46 -22.06
CA ALA A 56 -0.19 12.10 -23.36
C ALA A 56 -1.60 12.49 -23.82
N PRO A 57 -1.83 13.74 -24.28
CA PRO A 57 -3.16 14.15 -24.70
C PRO A 57 -3.67 13.10 -25.68
N GLU A 58 -4.84 12.54 -25.37
CA GLU A 58 -5.54 11.64 -26.26
C GLU A 58 -5.79 12.42 -27.55
N THR A 59 -4.97 12.18 -28.58
CA THR A 59 -5.22 12.73 -29.90
C THR A 59 -6.52 12.10 -30.37
N ALA A 60 -7.61 12.85 -30.20
CA ALA A 60 -8.91 12.54 -30.78
C ALA A 60 -8.70 12.27 -32.27
N LYS A 61 -9.02 11.05 -32.69
CA LYS A 61 -9.10 10.66 -34.09
C LYS A 61 -10.46 11.05 -34.66
#